data_AF-A0A4Y2EGT2-F1
#
_entry.id   AF-A0A4Y2EGT2-F1
#
_cell.length_a   1.000
_cell.length_b   1.000
_cell.length_c   1.000
_cell.angle_alpha   90.00
_cell.angle_beta   90.00
_cell.angle_gamma   90.00
#
_symmetry.space_group_name_H-M   'P 1'
#
loop_
_entity.id
_entity.type
_entity.pdbx_description
1 polymer ?
#
loop_
_entity_poly.entity_id
_entity_poly.type
_entity_poly.pdbx_seq_one_letter_code
_entity_poly.pdbx_strand_id
1 'polypeptide(L)'
;MLDGRTPLQVFERGTVAGVRGAVDPEFILMGDNARPHRALLVDEFLESEDIRRMDWPARSPDLNPIEHIWNALGRAIATRNPPPRTIQEIKTTLLKKWDQLPQEMINCLISSMKSRCKACISVRRDHTPY
;
A
#
# COMPACT_ATOMS: atom_id res chain seq x y z
N MET A 1 5.60 15.25 -19.96
CA MET A 1 4.24 14.74 -20.21
C MET A 1 4.36 13.23 -20.19
N LEU A 2 4.04 12.60 -19.05
CA LEU A 2 4.15 11.15 -18.89
C LEU A 2 2.91 10.54 -19.53
N ASP A 3 3.10 9.69 -20.53
CA ASP A 3 2.04 8.93 -21.19
C ASP A 3 1.42 7.99 -20.17
N GLY A 4 0.10 8.08 -19.99
CA GLY A 4 -0.64 7.38 -18.93
C GLY A 4 -0.72 5.86 -19.08
N ARG A 5 0.30 5.23 -19.65
CA ARG A 5 0.51 3.79 -19.71
C ARG A 5 1.59 3.44 -18.71
N THR A 6 1.24 3.35 -17.43
CA THR A 6 2.01 2.49 -16.53
C THR A 6 1.79 1.06 -17.05
N PRO A 7 2.79 0.39 -17.63
CA PRO A 7 2.60 -0.98 -18.10
C PRO A 7 2.32 -1.88 -16.89
N LEU A 8 1.54 -2.94 -17.10
CA LEU A 8 1.17 -3.97 -16.11
C LEU A 8 2.35 -4.68 -15.42
N GLN A 9 3.59 -4.23 -15.62
CA GLN A 9 4.81 -4.80 -15.03
C GLN A 9 4.79 -4.86 -13.50
N VAL A 10 4.02 -4.00 -12.83
CA VAL A 10 3.82 -4.07 -11.36
C VAL A 10 2.96 -5.28 -10.96
N PHE A 11 2.06 -5.72 -11.84
CA PHE A 11 1.17 -6.86 -11.61
C PHE A 11 1.73 -8.17 -12.18
N GLU A 12 2.57 -8.16 -13.21
CA GLU A 12 2.99 -9.40 -13.90
C GLU A 12 4.03 -10.26 -13.15
N ARG A 13 4.75 -9.75 -12.14
CA ARG A 13 5.74 -10.56 -11.38
C ARG A 13 5.56 -10.42 -9.88
N GLY A 14 4.78 -11.34 -9.29
CA GLY A 14 4.50 -11.42 -7.84
C GLY A 14 3.08 -10.95 -7.47
N THR A 15 2.14 -11.14 -8.38
CA THR A 15 0.81 -10.52 -8.47
C THR A 15 -0.09 -10.69 -7.25
N VAL A 16 -1.08 -9.80 -7.10
CA VAL A 16 -2.24 -9.97 -6.20
C VAL A 16 -2.94 -11.32 -6.41
N ALA A 17 -2.91 -11.88 -7.64
CA ALA A 17 -3.35 -13.23 -7.94
C ALA A 17 -2.63 -14.31 -7.11
N GLY A 18 -1.31 -14.19 -6.94
CA GLY A 18 -0.52 -15.09 -6.10
C GLY A 18 -0.81 -14.94 -4.60
N VAL A 19 -1.30 -13.76 -4.18
CA VAL A 19 -1.67 -13.47 -2.79
C VAL A 19 -2.95 -14.21 -2.39
N ARG A 20 -3.92 -14.39 -3.31
CA ARG A 20 -5.16 -15.15 -3.05
C ARG A 20 -4.87 -16.57 -2.56
N GLY A 21 -3.90 -17.24 -3.19
CA GLY A 21 -3.50 -18.60 -2.81
C GLY A 21 -2.66 -18.67 -1.52
N ALA A 22 -2.10 -17.55 -1.07
CA ALA A 22 -1.19 -17.49 0.07
C ALA A 22 -1.81 -16.91 1.36
N VAL A 23 -2.88 -16.11 1.24
CA VAL A 23 -3.51 -15.42 2.38
C VAL A 23 -4.83 -16.08 2.73
N ASP A 24 -5.84 -15.89 1.88
CA ASP A 24 -7.20 -16.39 2.08
C ASP A 24 -7.98 -16.21 0.75
N PRO A 25 -8.77 -17.20 0.27
CA PRO A 25 -9.56 -17.06 -0.94
C PRO A 25 -10.59 -15.93 -0.91
N GLU A 26 -11.03 -15.52 0.28
CA GLU A 26 -12.01 -14.46 0.52
C GLU A 26 -11.38 -13.08 0.78
N PHE A 27 -10.05 -12.94 0.66
CA PHE A 27 -9.38 -11.67 0.91
C PHE A 27 -9.99 -10.51 0.10
N ILE A 28 -9.90 -9.31 0.66
CA ILE A 28 -10.36 -8.09 0.02
C ILE A 28 -9.16 -7.19 -0.20
N LEU A 29 -8.92 -6.80 -1.45
CA LEU A 29 -7.87 -5.85 -1.81
C LEU A 29 -8.27 -4.45 -1.34
N MET A 30 -7.43 -3.87 -0.50
CA MET A 30 -7.49 -2.46 -0.15
C MET A 30 -6.48 -1.68 -1.00
N GLY A 31 -6.94 -0.60 -1.64
CA GLY A 31 -6.10 0.33 -2.40
C GLY A 31 -6.70 1.73 -2.39
N ASP A 32 -5.88 2.73 -2.67
CA ASP A 32 -6.38 4.09 -2.85
C ASP A 32 -7.14 4.24 -4.18
N ASN A 33 -7.88 5.34 -4.33
CA ASN A 33 -8.57 5.67 -5.58
C ASN A 33 -7.70 6.54 -6.51
N ALA A 34 -6.38 6.37 -6.54
CA ALA A 34 -5.55 7.05 -7.52
C ALA A 34 -6.00 6.67 -8.93
N ARG A 35 -5.96 7.63 -9.88
CA ARG A 35 -6.48 7.42 -11.25
C ARG A 35 -5.92 6.16 -11.94
N PRO A 36 -4.62 5.84 -11.84
CA PRO A 36 -4.10 4.61 -12.45
C PRO A 36 -4.70 3.32 -11.85
N HIS A 37 -5.05 3.32 -10.57
CA HIS A 37 -5.63 2.16 -9.87
C HIS A 37 -7.13 1.96 -10.17
N ARG A 38 -7.76 2.96 -10.79
CA ARG A 38 -9.17 2.94 -11.23
C ARG A 38 -9.29 2.94 -12.76
N ALA A 39 -8.19 2.65 -13.47
CA ALA A 39 -8.24 2.47 -14.90
C ALA A 39 -9.04 1.21 -15.25
N LEU A 40 -9.77 1.23 -16.37
CA LEU A 40 -10.59 0.09 -16.83
C LEU A 40 -9.79 -1.22 -16.87
N LEU A 41 -8.57 -1.16 -17.39
CA LEU A 41 -7.66 -2.31 -17.46
C LEU A 41 -7.37 -2.94 -16.08
N VAL A 42 -7.28 -2.12 -15.03
CA VAL A 42 -7.06 -2.62 -13.66
C VAL A 42 -8.33 -3.28 -13.12
N ASP A 43 -9.50 -2.68 -13.38
CA ASP A 43 -10.79 -3.25 -12.97
C ASP A 43 -11.05 -4.59 -13.68
N GLU A 44 -10.82 -4.69 -14.99
CA GLU A 44 -10.92 -5.92 -15.78
C GLU A 44 -9.97 -7.02 -15.25
N PHE A 45 -8.73 -6.65 -14.90
CA PHE A 45 -7.77 -7.57 -14.33
C PHE A 45 -8.23 -8.14 -12.98
N LEU A 46 -8.68 -7.27 -12.05
CA LEU A 46 -9.16 -7.69 -10.75
C LEU A 46 -10.39 -8.61 -10.86
N GLU A 47 -11.28 -8.34 -11.82
CA GLU A 47 -12.44 -9.19 -12.11
C GLU A 47 -12.01 -10.56 -12.64
N SER A 48 -11.06 -10.61 -13.59
CA SER A 48 -10.56 -11.87 -14.16
C SER A 48 -9.88 -12.79 -13.13
N GLU A 49 -9.32 -12.20 -12.07
CA GLU A 49 -8.65 -12.91 -10.98
C GLU A 49 -9.56 -13.19 -9.77
N ASP A 50 -10.86 -12.87 -9.86
CA ASP A 50 -11.84 -13.01 -8.76
C ASP A 50 -11.39 -12.26 -7.48
N ILE A 51 -10.80 -11.07 -7.67
CA ILE A 51 -10.28 -10.26 -6.56
C ILE A 51 -11.28 -9.17 -6.23
N ARG A 52 -11.90 -9.28 -5.05
CA ARG A 52 -12.76 -8.23 -4.51
C ARG A 52 -11.92 -7.05 -4.05
N ARG A 53 -12.33 -5.83 -4.40
CA ARG A 53 -11.73 -4.59 -3.92
C ARG A 53 -12.67 -3.90 -2.93
N MET A 54 -12.09 -3.37 -1.85
CA MET A 54 -12.80 -2.55 -0.87
C MET A 54 -13.14 -1.17 -1.46
N ASP A 55 -14.34 -0.66 -1.17
CA ASP A 55 -14.67 0.73 -1.43
C ASP A 55 -13.86 1.66 -0.52
N TRP A 56 -13.14 2.60 -1.13
CA TRP A 56 -12.27 3.52 -0.42
C TRP A 56 -12.71 4.98 -0.62
N PRO A 57 -12.68 5.86 0.39
CA PRO A 57 -12.90 7.28 0.18
C PRO A 57 -11.74 7.94 -0.59
N ALA A 58 -12.06 8.92 -1.44
CA ALA A 58 -11.05 9.70 -2.14
C ALA A 58 -10.29 10.61 -1.14
N ARG A 59 -8.98 10.78 -1.38
CA ARG A 59 -8.09 11.67 -0.59
C ARG A 59 -8.05 11.33 0.91
N SER A 60 -7.99 10.05 1.26
CA SER A 60 -7.88 9.60 2.65
C SER A 60 -6.57 8.82 2.89
N PRO A 61 -5.40 9.48 2.80
CA PRO A 61 -4.11 8.84 3.08
C PRO A 61 -3.99 8.39 4.55
N ASP A 62 -4.59 9.12 5.49
CA ASP A 62 -4.61 8.81 6.93
C ASP A 62 -5.23 7.43 7.23
N LEU A 63 -6.14 7.00 6.35
CA LEU A 63 -6.80 5.71 6.45
C LEU A 63 -5.98 4.59 5.82
N ASN A 64 -4.93 4.87 5.05
CA ASN A 64 -4.15 3.88 4.31
C ASN A 64 -2.93 3.38 5.14
N PRO A 65 -2.98 2.18 5.75
CA PRO A 65 -1.91 1.72 6.64
C PRO A 65 -0.55 1.59 5.97
N ILE A 66 -0.53 1.36 4.64
CA ILE A 66 0.73 1.20 3.91
C ILE A 66 1.55 2.50 3.88
N GLU A 67 0.90 3.67 4.00
CA GLU A 67 1.59 4.96 4.08
C GLU A 67 2.47 5.03 5.34
N HIS A 68 2.02 4.44 6.45
CA HIS A 68 2.84 4.36 7.66
C HIS A 68 4.05 3.46 7.49
N ILE A 69 3.89 2.36 6.76
CA ILE A 69 4.99 1.44 6.43
C ILE A 69 6.01 2.17 5.54
N TRP A 70 5.54 2.85 4.48
CA TRP A 70 6.41 3.64 3.60
C TRP A 70 7.16 4.73 4.35
N ASN A 71 6.49 5.44 5.26
CA ASN A 71 7.13 6.46 6.09
C ASN A 71 8.18 5.85 7.03
N ALA A 72 7.89 4.71 7.67
CA ALA A 72 8.86 4.00 8.52
C ALA A 72 10.11 3.57 7.73
N LEU A 73 9.92 3.02 6.53
CA LEU A 73 11.01 2.62 5.64
C LEU A 73 11.83 3.83 5.16
N GLY A 74 11.16 4.92 4.76
CA GLY A 74 11.80 6.16 4.34
C GLY A 74 12.68 6.74 5.43
N ARG A 75 12.18 6.80 6.68
CA ARG A 75 12.98 7.22 7.84
C ARG A 75 14.17 6.30 8.08
N ALA A 76 13.97 4.98 8.04
CA ALA A 76 15.04 4.00 8.26
C ALA A 76 16.17 4.10 7.21
N ILE A 77 15.83 4.49 5.97
CA ILE A 77 16.81 4.76 4.91
C ILE A 77 17.51 6.10 5.16
N ALA A 78 16.76 7.14 5.53
CA ALA A 78 17.29 8.49 5.76
C ALA A 78 18.27 8.55 6.94
N THR A 79 18.10 7.70 7.96
CA THR A 79 19.00 7.64 9.13
C THR A 79 20.30 6.89 8.89
N ARG A 80 20.54 6.35 7.68
CA ARG A 80 21.78 5.63 7.38
C ARG A 80 22.99 6.56 7.32
N ASN A 81 24.11 6.07 7.84
CA ASN A 81 25.40 6.71 7.72
C ASN A 81 26.46 5.70 7.20
N PRO A 82 27.09 5.93 6.05
CA PRO A 82 26.78 6.98 5.07
C PRO A 82 25.39 6.76 4.43
N PRO A 83 24.75 7.83 3.93
CA PRO A 83 23.50 7.70 3.19
C PRO A 83 23.73 6.98 1.86
N PRO A 84 22.74 6.21 1.36
CA PRO A 84 22.80 5.60 0.03
C PRO A 84 22.99 6.66 -1.06
N ARG A 85 23.90 6.41 -2.00
CA ARG A 85 24.24 7.33 -3.09
C ARG A 85 23.79 6.85 -4.45
N THR A 86 23.46 5.56 -4.58
CA THR A 86 23.01 4.97 -5.84
C THR A 86 21.61 4.37 -5.72
N ILE A 87 20.89 4.31 -6.85
CA ILE A 87 19.57 3.64 -6.92
C ILE A 87 19.68 2.19 -6.44
N GLN A 88 20.78 1.51 -6.75
CA GLN A 88 21.00 0.12 -6.35
C GLN A 88 21.16 -0.02 -4.83
N GLU A 89 21.87 0.90 -4.19
CA GLU A 89 22.01 0.94 -2.73
C GLU A 89 20.68 1.24 -2.03
N ILE A 90 19.87 2.14 -2.59
CA ILE A 90 18.52 2.43 -2.09
C ILE A 90 17.65 1.17 -2.18
N LYS A 91 17.59 0.51 -3.35
CA LYS A 91 16.82 -0.73 -3.55
C LYS A 91 17.24 -1.83 -2.57
N THR A 92 18.55 -2.07 -2.46
CA THR A 92 19.09 -3.10 -1.56
C THR A 92 18.78 -2.78 -0.10
N THR A 93 18.88 -1.50 0.29
CA THR A 93 18.56 -1.07 1.66
C THR A 93 17.08 -1.22 1.95
N LEU A 94 16.22 -0.81 1.01
CA LEU A 94 14.78 -0.91 1.15
C LEU A 94 14.34 -2.36 1.37
N LEU A 95 14.82 -3.30 0.54
CA LEU A 95 14.52 -4.73 0.69
C LEU A 95 14.98 -5.28 2.04
N LYS A 96 16.19 -4.92 2.50
CA LYS A 96 16.67 -5.31 3.82
C LYS A 96 15.83 -4.75 4.95
N LYS A 97 15.39 -3.48 4.84
CA LYS A 97 14.55 -2.85 5.86
C LYS A 97 13.13 -3.39 5.87
N TRP A 98 12.59 -3.74 4.70
CA TRP A 98 11.32 -4.42 4.54
C TRP A 98 11.31 -5.77 5.28
N ASP A 99 12.33 -6.59 5.04
CA ASP A 99 12.48 -7.91 5.70
C ASP A 99 12.65 -7.82 7.22
N GLN A 100 13.20 -6.70 7.70
CA GLN A 100 13.37 -6.41 9.12
C GLN A 100 12.15 -5.74 9.77
N LEU A 101 11.08 -5.47 9.03
CA LEU A 101 9.91 -4.82 9.61
C LEU A 101 9.27 -5.75 10.66
N PRO A 102 9.07 -5.28 11.91
CA PRO A 102 8.42 -6.10 12.92
C PRO A 102 6.99 -6.44 12.49
N GLN A 103 6.64 -7.72 12.51
CA GLN A 103 5.27 -8.17 12.24
C GLN A 103 4.26 -7.51 13.20
N GLU A 104 4.68 -7.24 14.44
CA GLU A 104 3.89 -6.51 15.43
C GLU A 104 3.49 -5.11 14.94
N MET A 105 4.37 -4.40 14.23
CA MET A 105 4.06 -3.09 13.65
C MET A 105 2.93 -3.22 12.63
N ILE A 106 2.98 -4.24 11.76
CA ILE A 106 1.94 -4.52 10.77
C ILE A 106 0.62 -4.86 11.47
N ASN A 107 0.66 -5.73 12.48
CA ASN A 107 -0.52 -6.14 13.23
C ASN A 107 -1.17 -4.95 13.98
N CYS A 108 -0.37 -4.06 14.56
CA CYS A 108 -0.83 -2.83 15.19
C CYS A 108 -1.50 -1.88 14.20
N LEU A 109 -0.92 -1.71 13.00
CA LEU A 109 -1.50 -0.91 11.93
C LEU A 109 -2.87 -1.46 11.49
N ILE A 110 -2.96 -2.77 11.25
CA ILE A 110 -4.23 -3.44 10.90
C ILE A 110 -5.27 -3.26 12.02
N SER A 111 -4.88 -3.52 13.27
CA SER A 111 -5.77 -3.41 14.43
C SER A 111 -6.26 -1.97 14.67
N SER A 112 -5.46 -0.98 14.29
CA SER A 112 -5.81 0.45 14.45
C SER A 112 -6.90 0.92 13.48
N MET A 113 -7.20 0.17 12.41
CA MET A 113 -8.13 0.59 11.35
C MET A 113 -9.52 0.95 11.88
N LYS A 114 -10.05 0.16 12.81
CA LYS A 114 -11.35 0.44 13.42
C LYS A 114 -11.37 1.81 14.12
N SER A 115 -10.29 2.17 14.81
CA SER A 115 -10.15 3.45 15.50
C SER A 115 -9.96 4.61 14.52
N ARG A 116 -9.17 4.43 13.46
CA ARG A 116 -8.99 5.42 12.38
C ARG A 116 -10.30 5.74 11.67
N CYS A 117 -11.08 4.72 11.31
CA CYS A 117 -12.40 4.90 10.70
C CYS A 117 -13.34 5.68 11.63
N LYS A 118 -13.37 5.34 12.93
CA LYS A 118 -14.16 6.09 13.93
C LYS A 118 -13.73 7.56 14.02
N ALA A 119 -12.41 7.82 14.03
CA ALA A 119 -11.88 9.17 14.05
C ALA A 119 -12.33 9.95 12.80
N CYS A 120 -12.20 9.37 11.60
CA CYS A 120 -12.63 9.97 10.35
C CYS A 120 -14.14 10.30 10.33
N ILE A 121 -14.98 9.39 10.85
CA ILE A 121 -16.43 9.64 10.99
C ILE A 121 -16.68 10.80 11.96
N SER A 122 -15.98 10.85 13.09
CA SER A 122 -16.18 11.89 14.11
C SER A 122 -15.84 13.30 13.62
N VAL A 123 -14.87 13.43 12.71
CA VAL A 123 -14.50 14.70 12.07
C VAL A 123 -15.25 14.95 10.76
N ARG A 124 -16.36 14.23 10.49
CA ARG A 124 -17.17 14.36 9.26
C ARG A 124 -16.36 14.22 7.96
N ARG A 125 -15.39 13.28 7.94
CA ARG A 125 -14.49 13.01 6.82
C ARG A 125 -13.43 14.09 6.55
N ASP A 126 -13.20 14.99 7.49
CA ASP A 126 -12.04 15.88 7.48
C ASP A 126 -10.75 15.15 7.91
N HIS A 127 -9.60 15.83 7.88
CA HIS A 127 -8.29 15.26 8.19
C HIS A 127 -8.22 14.70 9.62
N THR A 128 -7.59 13.53 9.77
CA THR A 128 -7.37 12.86 11.05
C THR A 128 -5.89 12.90 11.42
N PRO A 129 -5.52 12.78 12.71
CA PRO A 129 -4.12 12.91 13.14
C PRO A 129 -3.23 11.69 12.80
N TYR A 130 -3.72 10.78 11.97
CA TYR A 130 -3.03 9.54 11.61
C TYR A 130 -2.22 9.72 10.33
#